data_AF-A0A7S3B9A3-F1
#
_entry.id   AF-A0A7S3B9A3-F1
#
_cell.length_a   1.000
_cell.length_b   1.000
_cell.length_c   1.000
_cell.angle_alpha   90.00
_cell.angle_beta   90.00
_cell.angle_gamma   90.00
#
_symmetry.space_group_name_H-M   'P 1'
#
loop_
_entity.id
_entity.type
_entity.pdbx_description
1 polymer ?
#
loop_
_entity_poly.entity_id
_entity_poly.type
_entity_poly.pdbx_seq_one_letter_code
_entity_poly.pdbx_strand_id
1 'polypeptide(L)'
;DLIMLGLATHEAHFHILREIVFIKNAKANVEEKLLQATNKAKQESEDKAAVTQFEQKPYQLVHISVLREYLMLELHVPNLPFAEDKERILDDFVFMCFFVGNDFLPHMPTLSIRE
;
A
#
# COMPACT_ATOMS: atom_id res chain seq x y z
N ASP A 1 -1.88 0.23 -8.67
CA ASP A 1 -3.17 0.11 -9.43
C ASP A 1 -4.41 0.01 -8.57
N LEU A 2 -4.54 -0.94 -7.64
CA LEU A 2 -5.81 -1.12 -6.89
C LEU A 2 -6.32 0.13 -6.16
N ILE A 3 -5.43 0.98 -5.65
CA ILE A 3 -5.82 2.27 -5.06
C ILE A 3 -6.43 3.18 -6.12
N MET A 4 -5.79 3.32 -7.27
CA MET A 4 -6.28 4.14 -8.38
C MET A 4 -7.59 3.60 -8.94
N LEU A 5 -7.72 2.28 -9.05
CA LEU A 5 -8.97 1.63 -9.43
C LEU A 5 -10.08 1.93 -8.42
N GLY A 6 -9.79 1.81 -7.12
CA GLY A 6 -10.73 2.15 -6.05
C GLY A 6 -11.21 3.60 -6.12
N LEU A 7 -10.32 4.54 -6.40
CA LEU A 7 -10.67 5.95 -6.61
C LEU A 7 -11.59 6.14 -7.83
N ALA A 8 -11.23 5.54 -8.97
CA ALA A 8 -11.97 5.63 -10.24
C ALA A 8 -13.36 4.97 -10.21
N THR A 9 -13.70 4.18 -9.18
CA THR A 9 -15.07 3.68 -9.02
C THR A 9 -16.05 4.75 -8.55
N HIS A 10 -15.56 5.83 -7.95
CA HIS A 10 -16.38 6.85 -7.27
C HIS A 10 -17.31 6.30 -6.17
N GLU A 11 -17.01 5.11 -5.65
CA GLU A 11 -17.79 4.50 -4.56
C GLU A 11 -17.42 5.12 -3.21
N ALA A 12 -18.41 5.61 -2.47
CA ALA A 12 -18.20 6.26 -1.17
C ALA A 12 -17.60 5.32 -0.11
N HIS A 13 -17.87 4.01 -0.22
CA HIS A 13 -17.49 3.00 0.77
C HIS A 13 -16.59 1.91 0.20
N PHE A 14 -15.47 2.30 -0.42
CA PHE A 14 -14.50 1.36 -0.99
C PHE A 14 -13.33 1.08 -0.04
N HIS A 15 -12.95 -0.19 0.09
CA HIS A 15 -11.87 -0.64 0.97
C HIS A 15 -10.98 -1.67 0.28
N ILE A 16 -9.68 -1.65 0.58
CA ILE A 16 -8.71 -2.63 0.09
C ILE A 16 -8.11 -3.38 1.28
N LEU A 17 -8.32 -4.68 1.35
CA LEU A 17 -7.63 -5.56 2.29
C LEU A 17 -6.33 -6.06 1.67
N ARG A 18 -5.21 -5.90 2.37
CA ARG A 18 -3.90 -6.41 1.90
C ARG A 18 -3.03 -6.88 3.05
N GLU A 19 -2.13 -7.83 2.75
CA GLU A 19 -1.07 -8.21 3.68
C GLU A 19 -0.16 -7.01 3.98
N ILE A 20 0.24 -6.87 5.24
CA ILE A 20 1.24 -5.87 5.63
C ILE A 20 2.60 -6.35 5.13
N VAL A 21 3.22 -5.57 4.26
CA VAL A 21 4.57 -5.82 3.79
C VAL A 21 5.54 -5.12 4.74
N PHE A 22 6.22 -5.89 5.59
CA PHE A 22 7.32 -5.36 6.39
C PHE A 22 8.50 -5.07 5.46
N ILE A 23 8.88 -3.81 5.35
CA ILE A 23 10.14 -3.42 4.72
C ILE A 23 11.25 -3.90 5.66
N LYS A 24 11.81 -5.08 5.38
CA LYS A 24 12.93 -5.63 6.15
C LYS A 24 14.15 -4.72 5.94
N ASN A 25 14.40 -3.82 6.89
CA ASN A 25 15.67 -3.11 6.96
C ASN A 25 16.79 -4.16 7.06
N ALA A 26 17.73 -4.15 6.10
CA ALA A 26 18.80 -5.13 6.01
C ALA A 26 19.63 -5.27 7.32
N LYS A 27 19.64 -4.23 8.16
CA LYS A 27 20.32 -4.22 9.46
C LYS A 27 19.62 -5.04 10.55
N ALA A 28 18.29 -5.18 10.51
CA ALA A 28 17.51 -5.93 11.50
C ALA A 28 17.63 -7.46 11.31
N ASN A 29 17.98 -7.91 10.09
CA ASN A 29 18.12 -9.33 9.76
C ASN A 29 19.32 -10.03 10.44
N VAL A 30 20.32 -9.29 10.92
CA VAL A 30 21.50 -9.89 11.56
C VAL A 30 21.19 -10.33 13.00
N GLU A 31 20.51 -9.48 13.77
CA GLU A 31 20.08 -9.81 15.14
C GLU A 31 19.02 -10.92 15.14
N GLU A 32 18.05 -10.88 14.23
CA GLU A 32 16.98 -11.86 14.16
C GLU A 32 17.49 -13.25 13.75
N LYS A 33 18.48 -13.32 12.84
CA LYS A 33 19.15 -14.59 12.47
C LYS A 33 20.02 -15.15 13.59
N LEU A 34 20.69 -14.31 14.38
CA LEU A 34 21.51 -14.75 15.50
C LEU A 34 20.63 -15.33 16.64
N LEU A 35 19.49 -14.69 16.90
CA LEU A 35 18.53 -15.16 17.90
C LEU A 35 17.86 -16.48 17.49
N GLN A 36 17.50 -16.63 16.20
CA GLN A 36 16.93 -17.88 15.67
C GLN A 36 17.93 -19.05 15.66
N ALA A 37 19.22 -18.80 15.41
CA ALA A 37 20.27 -19.82 15.50
C ALA A 37 20.45 -20.32 16.94
N THR A 38 20.32 -19.43 17.93
CA THR A 38 20.44 -19.76 19.36
C THR A 38 19.25 -20.56 19.87
N ASN A 39 18.05 -20.32 19.33
CA ASN A 39 16.83 -21.04 19.72
C ASN A 39 16.70 -22.43 19.06
N LYS A 40 17.26 -22.64 17.86
CA LYS A 40 17.30 -23.96 17.21
C LYS A 40 18.13 -25.00 17.97
N ALA A 41 19.17 -24.58 18.69
CA ALA A 41 20.00 -25.47 19.50
C ALA A 41 19.32 -25.99 20.78
N LYS A 42 18.15 -25.46 21.16
CA LYS A 42 17.39 -25.85 22.36
C LYS A 42 16.14 -26.70 22.09
N GLN A 43 15.80 -26.97 20.83
CA GLN A 43 14.53 -27.63 20.44
C GLN A 43 14.71 -29.04 19.84
N GLU A 44 15.88 -29.68 19.98
CA GLU A 44 16.08 -31.06 19.52
C GLU A 44 15.55 -32.13 20.48
N SER A 45 14.78 -31.75 21.50
CA SER A 45 14.09 -32.69 22.39
C SER A 45 12.63 -32.28 22.57
N GLU A 46 11.78 -32.60 21.59
CA GLU A 46 10.46 -33.19 21.81
C GLU A 46 9.70 -33.32 20.49
N ASP A 47 9.18 -34.53 20.30
CA ASP A 47 8.66 -35.09 19.06
C ASP A 47 7.13 -34.86 18.96
N LYS A 48 6.65 -34.54 17.75
CA LYS A 48 5.27 -34.75 17.23
C LYS A 48 4.08 -34.00 17.83
N ALA A 49 3.65 -32.97 17.09
CA ALA A 49 2.27 -32.85 16.60
C ALA A 49 2.28 -31.91 15.37
N ALA A 50 2.06 -32.46 14.17
CA ALA A 50 1.91 -31.67 12.95
C ALA A 50 0.54 -30.97 12.95
N VAL A 51 0.37 -29.98 13.83
CA VAL A 51 -0.63 -28.94 13.64
C VAL A 51 -0.12 -28.10 12.48
N THR A 52 -0.84 -28.08 11.36
CA THR A 52 -0.63 -27.09 10.31
C THR A 52 -0.85 -25.72 10.93
N GLN A 53 0.22 -25.14 11.46
CA GLN A 53 0.24 -23.82 12.06
C GLN A 53 0.09 -22.85 10.90
N PHE A 54 -1.14 -22.40 10.63
CA PHE A 54 -1.36 -21.32 9.67
C PHE A 54 -0.58 -20.12 10.19
N GLU A 55 0.47 -19.72 9.48
CA GLU A 55 1.19 -18.49 9.77
C GLU A 55 0.17 -17.34 9.72
N GLN A 56 -0.14 -16.77 10.88
CA GLN A 56 -1.01 -15.60 10.95
C GLN A 56 -0.26 -14.41 10.37
N LYS A 57 -0.52 -14.15 9.09
CA LYS A 57 0.01 -12.97 8.43
C LYS A 57 -0.79 -11.74 8.83
N PRO A 58 -0.14 -10.62 9.18
CA PRO A 58 -0.85 -9.39 9.48
C PRO A 58 -1.44 -8.79 8.20
N TYR A 59 -2.69 -8.34 8.29
CA TYR A 59 -3.38 -7.61 7.22
C TYR A 59 -3.65 -6.18 7.65
N GLN A 60 -3.73 -5.28 6.68
CA GLN A 60 -4.20 -3.91 6.84
C GLN A 60 -5.40 -3.67 5.92
N LEU A 61 -6.31 -2.83 6.39
CA LEU A 61 -7.43 -2.32 5.62
C LEU A 61 -7.12 -0.88 5.19
N VAL A 62 -7.11 -0.63 3.89
CA VAL A 62 -6.93 0.70 3.31
C VAL A 62 -8.31 1.26 2.98
N HIS A 63 -8.68 2.34 3.65
CA HIS A 63 -9.95 3.03 3.47
C HIS A 63 -9.82 4.06 2.33
N ILE A 64 -10.41 3.77 1.18
CA ILE A 64 -10.36 4.70 0.04
C ILE A 64 -11.21 5.94 0.32
N SER A 65 -12.27 5.83 1.11
CA SER A 65 -13.08 6.97 1.57
C SER A 65 -12.22 8.03 2.28
N VAL A 66 -11.35 7.59 3.19
CA VAL A 66 -10.43 8.48 3.93
C VAL A 66 -9.40 9.08 2.99
N LEU A 67 -8.85 8.30 2.06
CA LEU A 67 -7.92 8.81 1.05
C LEU A 67 -8.57 9.91 0.19
N ARG A 68 -9.84 9.74 -0.20
CA ARG A 68 -10.60 10.75 -0.96
C ARG A 68 -10.70 12.06 -0.18
N GLU A 69 -10.98 12.00 1.12
CA GLU A 69 -11.00 13.20 1.97
C GLU A 69 -9.65 13.92 2.00
N TYR A 70 -8.54 13.18 2.14
CA TYR A 70 -7.20 13.77 2.08
C TYR A 70 -6.91 14.42 0.73
N LEU A 71 -7.25 13.75 -0.37
CA LEU A 71 -7.05 14.30 -1.72
C LEU A 71 -7.90 15.55 -1.95
N MET A 72 -9.13 15.61 -1.41
CA MET A 72 -9.98 16.81 -1.51
C MET A 72 -9.38 18.01 -0.77
N LEU A 73 -8.65 17.77 0.32
CA LEU A 73 -7.95 18.84 1.02
C LEU A 73 -6.70 19.29 0.26
N GLU A 74 -5.93 18.34 -0.27
CA GLU A 74 -4.66 18.60 -0.96
C GLU A 74 -4.86 19.27 -2.33
N LEU A 75 -5.89 18.85 -3.08
CA LEU A 75 -6.14 19.28 -4.46
C LEU A 75 -7.11 20.46 -4.55
N HIS A 76 -7.51 21.06 -3.42
CA HIS A 76 -8.43 22.19 -3.43
C HIS A 76 -7.78 23.42 -4.08
N VAL A 77 -8.45 24.00 -5.09
CA VAL A 77 -7.99 25.20 -5.79
C VAL A 77 -8.98 26.35 -5.53
N PRO A 78 -8.56 27.43 -4.83
CA PRO A 78 -9.45 28.57 -4.59
C PRO A 78 -9.65 29.39 -5.86
N ASN A 79 -10.80 30.04 -5.97
CA ASN A 79 -11.14 30.99 -7.05
C ASN A 79 -11.14 30.39 -8.47
N LEU A 80 -11.58 29.13 -8.61
CA LEU A 80 -11.79 28.55 -9.93
C LEU A 80 -12.80 29.37 -10.75
N PRO A 81 -12.55 29.58 -12.06
CA PRO A 81 -13.49 30.28 -12.94
C PRO A 81 -14.72 29.42 -13.31
N PHE A 82 -14.81 28.21 -12.75
CA PHE A 82 -15.88 27.24 -12.97
C PHE A 82 -16.22 26.51 -11.65
N ALA A 83 -17.34 25.78 -11.65
CA ALA A 83 -17.76 25.00 -10.49
C ALA A 83 -16.77 23.86 -10.21
N GLU A 84 -16.32 23.77 -8.97
CA GLU A 84 -15.45 22.69 -8.50
C GLU A 84 -16.22 21.36 -8.50
N ASP A 85 -15.66 20.35 -9.18
CA ASP A 85 -16.20 18.99 -9.21
C ASP A 85 -15.17 18.03 -8.60
N LYS A 86 -15.50 17.53 -7.41
CA LYS A 86 -14.63 16.67 -6.61
C LYS A 86 -14.31 15.35 -7.28
N GLU A 87 -15.27 14.76 -8.01
CA GLU A 87 -15.04 13.49 -8.68
C GLU A 87 -14.10 13.67 -9.87
N ARG A 88 -14.24 14.77 -10.62
CA ARG A 88 -13.31 15.10 -11.70
C ARG A 88 -11.90 15.39 -11.22
N ILE A 89 -11.73 16.03 -10.06
CA ILE A 89 -10.41 16.23 -9.45
C ILE A 89 -9.74 14.89 -9.14
N LEU A 90 -10.50 13.89 -8.68
CA LEU A 90 -9.98 12.54 -8.45
C LEU A 90 -9.60 11.85 -9.75
N ASP A 91 -10.39 12.01 -10.81
CA ASP A 91 -10.07 11.47 -12.13
C ASP A 91 -8.78 12.07 -12.68
N ASP A 92 -8.61 13.39 -12.56
CA ASP A 92 -7.39 14.09 -12.97
C ASP A 92 -6.18 13.60 -12.16
N PHE A 93 -6.34 13.35 -10.85
CA PHE A 93 -5.30 12.77 -10.02
C PHE A 93 -4.92 11.35 -10.45
N VAL A 94 -5.91 10.49 -10.72
CA VAL A 94 -5.68 9.13 -11.24
C VAL A 94 -4.96 9.19 -12.58
N PHE A 95 -5.36 10.10 -13.47
CA PHE A 95 -4.72 10.32 -14.76
C PHE A 95 -3.27 10.77 -14.62
N MET A 96 -2.98 11.73 -13.72
CA MET A 96 -1.61 12.17 -13.44
C MET A 96 -0.72 11.01 -12.98
N CYS A 97 -1.27 10.08 -12.20
CA CYS A 97 -0.53 8.90 -11.72
C CYS A 97 -0.12 7.94 -12.85
N PHE A 98 -0.77 7.97 -14.03
CA PHE A 98 -0.34 7.15 -15.17
C PHE A 98 1.04 7.55 -15.69
N PHE A 99 1.41 8.82 -15.61
CA PHE A 99 2.73 9.30 -16.05
C PHE A 99 3.86 8.90 -15.11
N VAL A 100 3.53 8.69 -13.83
CA VAL A 100 4.46 8.18 -12.81
C VAL A 100 4.81 6.71 -13.06
N GLY A 101 4.11 6.04 -13.97
CA GLY A 101 4.39 4.66 -14.37
C GLY A 101 3.20 3.76 -14.11
N ASN A 102 2.94 2.87 -15.06
CA ASN A 102 1.92 1.84 -14.99
C ASN A 102 2.38 0.65 -15.85
N ASP A 103 1.69 -0.48 -15.74
CA ASP A 103 2.09 -1.72 -16.42
C ASP A 103 1.98 -1.66 -17.96
N PHE A 104 1.28 -0.66 -18.51
CA PHE A 104 1.00 -0.55 -19.95
C PHE A 104 1.92 0.44 -20.68
N LEU A 105 2.47 1.42 -19.96
CA LEU A 105 3.28 2.49 -20.54
C LEU A 105 4.69 2.49 -19.95
N PRO A 106 5.72 2.81 -20.75
CA PRO A 106 7.05 3.06 -20.20
C PRO A 106 7.00 4.27 -19.26
N HIS A 107 7.73 4.17 -18.15
CA HIS A 107 7.84 5.23 -17.15
C HIS A 107 8.49 6.50 -17.74
N MET A 108 8.00 7.68 -17.36
CA MET A 108 8.62 8.95 -17.71
C MET A 108 9.94 9.12 -16.93
N PRO A 109 11.10 9.27 -17.61
CA PRO A 109 12.40 9.30 -16.93
C PRO A 109 12.58 10.40 -15.88
N THR A 110 11.78 11.46 -15.95
CA THR A 110 11.87 12.67 -15.11
C THR A 110 10.86 12.70 -13.97
N LEU A 111 10.05 11.66 -13.77
CA LEU A 111 8.92 11.71 -12.84
C LEU A 111 8.85 10.43 -11.99
N SER A 112 9.57 10.39 -10.87
CA SER A 112 9.64 9.22 -9.98
C SER A 112 8.98 9.49 -8.63
N ILE A 113 8.25 8.50 -8.07
CA ILE A 113 7.66 8.59 -6.71
C ILE A 113 8.73 8.75 -5.63
N ARG A 114 9.96 8.31 -5.91
CA ARG A 114 11.05 8.33 -4.93
C ARG A 114 11.77 9.67 -4.83
N GLU A 115 11.61 10.53 -5.83
CA GLU A 115 12.19 11.86 -5.88
C GLU A 115 11.18 12.89 -5.37
#